data_AF-A0A9W8YI37-F1
#
_entry.id   AF-A0A9W8YI37-F1
#
_cell.length_a   1.000
_cell.length_b   1.000
_cell.length_c   1.000
_cell.angle_alpha   90.00
_cell.angle_beta   90.00
_cell.angle_gamma   90.00
#
_symmetry.space_group_name_H-M   'P 1'
#
loop_
_entity.id
_entity.type
_entity.pdbx_description
1 polymer ?
#
loop_
_entity_poly.entity_id
_entity_poly.type
_entity_poly.pdbx_seq_one_letter_code
_entity_poly.pdbx_strand_id
1 'polypeptide(L)'
;MKTSTAFPIASLVLRASAAPLDISTGRVTLQLNIDLNQDAFNGANAFAGAGADQLFAFSSMHFIEATPDQVVNGTELTGGLAGATGQFNYGINVDANMICYNISLNNFQGEFDSPATTATHIHEAARGASGPPRIAFPNPEPVDGDQAVRNSAGCLKGPFTTGVLVDGVDSGEGFHVSKIEEDPAAFMTDVHSSLALPGAVRGQLA
;
A
#
# COMPACT_ATOMS: atom_id res chain seq x y z
N MET A 1 30.40 46.96 -28.80
CA MET A 1 30.01 46.99 -27.36
C MET A 1 29.74 45.55 -26.93
N LYS A 2 30.56 45.00 -26.03
CA LYS A 2 30.36 43.69 -25.40
C LYS A 2 29.91 43.96 -23.97
N THR A 3 28.74 43.48 -23.58
CA THR A 3 28.29 43.50 -22.18
C THR A 3 28.18 42.05 -21.71
N SER A 4 29.05 41.72 -20.77
CA SER A 4 29.12 40.44 -20.07
C SER A 4 28.17 40.51 -18.87
N THR A 5 27.27 39.54 -18.74
CA THR A 5 26.40 39.36 -17.57
C THR A 5 27.08 38.45 -16.56
N ALA A 6 27.19 38.90 -15.30
CA ALA A 6 27.72 38.15 -14.17
C ALA A 6 26.58 37.51 -13.36
N PHE A 7 26.77 36.28 -12.89
CA PHE A 7 25.87 35.59 -11.96
C PHE A 7 26.32 35.83 -10.50
N PRO A 8 25.39 36.02 -9.54
CA PRO A 8 25.75 36.11 -8.12
C PRO A 8 25.92 34.72 -7.50
N ILE A 9 26.98 34.56 -6.71
CA ILE A 9 27.23 33.39 -5.85
C ILE A 9 26.64 33.69 -4.46
N ALA A 10 25.68 32.90 -4.01
CA ALA A 10 25.17 32.97 -2.65
C ALA A 10 26.14 32.26 -1.69
N SER A 11 26.65 32.97 -0.68
CA SER A 11 27.54 32.42 0.35
C SER A 11 26.73 31.81 1.49
N LEU A 12 26.96 30.52 1.77
CA LEU A 12 26.38 29.78 2.88
C LEU A 12 27.21 30.02 4.15
N VAL A 13 26.61 30.56 5.21
CA VAL A 13 27.27 30.71 6.52
C VAL A 13 26.75 29.62 7.46
N LEU A 14 27.57 28.59 7.70
CA LEU A 14 27.31 27.61 8.77
C LEU A 14 27.77 28.18 10.11
N ARG A 15 26.87 28.27 11.09
CA ARG A 15 27.22 28.38 12.51
C ARG A 15 26.91 27.05 13.19
N ALA A 16 27.96 26.34 13.62
CA ALA A 16 27.83 25.15 14.44
C ALA A 16 28.08 25.53 15.91
N SER A 17 27.09 25.34 16.78
CA SER A 17 27.33 25.22 18.22
C SER A 17 27.50 23.73 18.54
N ALA A 18 28.66 23.35 19.05
CA ALA A 18 28.93 21.96 19.43
C ALA A 18 28.03 21.55 20.59
N ALA A 19 27.07 20.66 20.34
CA ALA A 19 26.43 19.88 21.40
C ALA A 19 27.36 18.71 21.77
N PRO A 20 27.56 18.39 23.06
CA PRO A 20 28.37 17.25 23.44
C PRO A 20 27.71 15.94 22.94
N LEU A 21 28.47 15.18 22.16
CA LEU A 21 28.09 13.84 21.69
C LEU A 21 28.43 12.82 22.78
N ASP A 22 27.41 12.25 23.42
CA ASP A 22 27.57 11.05 24.24
C ASP A 22 27.40 9.80 23.35
N ILE A 23 28.53 9.22 22.95
CA ILE A 23 28.60 8.02 22.12
C ILE A 23 28.57 6.71 22.93
N SER A 24 28.46 6.77 24.26
CA SER A 24 28.56 5.59 25.12
C SER A 24 27.38 4.61 24.97
N THR A 25 26.25 5.08 24.43
CA THR A 25 25.02 4.29 24.28
C THR A 25 24.74 3.84 22.84
N GLY A 26 25.63 4.15 21.88
CA GLY A 26 25.42 3.83 20.46
C GLY A 26 24.27 4.58 19.79
N ARG A 27 23.70 5.60 20.45
CA ARG A 27 22.68 6.49 19.89
C ARG A 27 23.23 7.91 19.72
N VAL A 28 23.14 8.42 18.49
CA VAL A 28 23.43 9.82 18.18
C VAL A 28 22.09 10.54 18.01
N THR A 29 21.86 11.58 18.81
CA THR A 29 20.69 12.47 18.67
C THR A 29 21.17 13.81 18.15
N LEU A 30 20.83 14.13 16.90
CA LEU A 30 21.14 15.41 16.27
C LEU A 30 19.91 16.30 16.31
N GLN A 31 20.01 17.42 17.02
CA GLN A 31 18.99 18.46 16.95
C GLN A 31 19.46 19.56 15.99
N LEU A 32 18.89 19.56 14.78
CA LEU A 32 19.17 20.54 13.73
C LEU A 32 18.18 21.70 13.85
N ASN A 33 18.66 22.87 14.27
CA ASN A 33 17.94 24.12 14.09
C ASN A 33 18.43 24.77 12.79
N ILE A 34 17.61 24.72 11.75
CA ILE A 34 17.91 25.36 10.47
C ILE A 34 17.09 26.66 10.41
N ASP A 35 17.77 27.80 10.44
CA ASP A 35 17.16 29.11 10.22
C ASP A 35 17.20 29.40 8.71
N LEU A 36 16.04 29.24 8.07
CA LEU A 36 15.84 29.38 6.63
C LEU A 36 15.21 30.75 6.37
N ASN A 37 16.07 31.76 6.18
CA ASN A 37 15.67 33.12 5.88
C ASN A 37 14.70 33.12 4.68
N GLN A 38 13.44 33.46 4.93
CA GLN A 38 12.31 33.19 4.03
C GLN A 38 12.42 33.90 2.67
N ASP A 39 13.27 34.93 2.56
CA ASP A 39 13.49 35.67 1.32
C ASP A 39 14.29 34.88 0.26
N ALA A 40 15.06 33.86 0.68
CA ALA A 40 15.71 32.94 -0.25
C ALA A 40 14.76 31.85 -0.79
N PHE A 41 13.52 31.81 -0.29
CA PHE A 41 12.46 30.86 -0.67
C PHE A 41 11.35 31.49 -1.53
N ASN A 42 11.62 32.61 -2.21
CA ASN A 42 10.83 32.96 -3.41
C ASN A 42 11.07 32.00 -4.60
N GLY A 43 11.82 30.92 -4.37
CA GLY A 43 11.77 29.67 -5.11
C GLY A 43 11.20 28.53 -4.26
N ALA A 44 10.01 28.72 -3.66
CA ALA A 44 9.18 27.61 -3.20
C ALA A 44 8.88 26.72 -4.40
N ASN A 45 9.76 25.74 -4.69
CA ASN A 45 9.57 24.55 -5.53
C ASN A 45 10.87 23.75 -5.81
N ALA A 46 11.92 23.83 -4.99
CA ALA A 46 13.09 22.96 -5.16
C ALA A 46 12.91 21.54 -4.58
N PHE A 47 11.94 21.35 -3.68
CA PHE A 47 11.43 20.02 -3.25
C PHE A 47 10.09 19.65 -3.91
N ALA A 48 9.46 20.59 -4.60
CA ALA A 48 8.29 20.35 -5.44
C ALA A 48 8.69 19.91 -6.87
N GLY A 49 9.91 19.39 -7.02
CA GLY A 49 10.29 18.61 -8.20
C GLY A 49 9.55 17.29 -8.17
N ALA A 50 8.26 17.32 -8.56
CA ALA A 50 7.35 16.20 -8.75
C ALA A 50 7.40 15.09 -7.69
N GLY A 51 6.40 15.03 -6.79
CA GLY A 51 5.89 13.72 -6.38
C GLY A 51 5.41 13.53 -4.94
N ALA A 52 6.05 14.09 -3.91
CA ALA A 52 5.71 13.68 -2.53
C ALA A 52 4.25 14.01 -2.13
N ASP A 53 3.79 15.24 -2.38
CA ASP A 53 2.42 15.66 -2.07
C ASP A 53 1.38 15.05 -3.01
N GLN A 54 1.79 14.63 -4.22
CA GLN A 54 0.89 13.98 -5.18
C GLN A 54 0.78 12.47 -4.96
N LEU A 55 1.81 11.80 -4.42
CA LEU A 55 1.77 10.36 -4.18
C LEU A 55 0.67 9.94 -3.19
N PHE A 56 0.36 10.81 -2.21
CA PHE A 56 -0.73 10.61 -1.25
C PHE A 56 -2.01 11.38 -1.61
N ALA A 57 -2.06 12.02 -2.78
CA ALA A 57 -3.29 12.55 -3.34
C ALA A 57 -4.06 11.37 -3.97
N PHE A 58 -4.94 10.76 -3.18
CA PHE A 58 -5.75 9.64 -3.65
C PHE A 58 -6.89 10.13 -4.54
N SER A 59 -7.01 9.56 -5.74
CA SER A 59 -8.13 9.75 -6.66
C SER A 59 -9.41 9.06 -6.15
N SER A 60 -9.27 7.94 -5.42
CA SER A 60 -10.38 7.29 -4.72
C SER A 60 -9.93 6.63 -3.41
N MET A 61 -10.90 6.37 -2.53
CA MET A 61 -10.70 5.57 -1.33
C MET A 61 -11.79 4.50 -1.22
N HIS A 62 -11.42 3.30 -0.80
CA HIS A 62 -12.33 2.18 -0.58
C HIS A 62 -12.15 1.62 0.82
N PHE A 63 -13.27 1.37 1.51
CA PHE A 63 -13.32 0.82 2.86
C PHE A 63 -14.18 -0.43 2.83
N ILE A 64 -13.56 -1.60 2.98
CA ILE A 64 -14.20 -2.89 2.77
C ILE A 64 -14.16 -3.68 4.07
N GLU A 65 -15.34 -4.14 4.49
CA GLU A 65 -15.49 -5.14 5.55
C GLU A 65 -15.61 -6.53 4.90
N ALA A 66 -14.60 -7.36 5.15
CA ALA A 66 -14.54 -8.72 4.67
C ALA A 66 -14.95 -9.70 5.77
N THR A 67 -15.76 -10.68 5.39
CA THR A 67 -16.34 -11.64 6.33
C THR A 67 -16.31 -13.06 5.74
N PRO A 68 -16.40 -14.10 6.59
CA PRO A 68 -16.27 -15.48 6.15
C PRO A 68 -17.45 -15.94 5.29
N ASP A 69 -18.65 -15.40 5.51
CA ASP A 69 -19.88 -15.80 4.81
C ASP A 69 -19.92 -15.36 3.34
N GLN A 70 -19.01 -14.48 2.93
CA GLN A 70 -18.90 -14.03 1.53
C GLN A 70 -17.97 -14.91 0.70
N VAL A 71 -17.19 -15.80 1.32
CA VAL A 71 -16.18 -16.62 0.64
C VAL A 71 -16.82 -17.66 -0.28
N VAL A 72 -16.33 -17.73 -1.52
CA VAL A 72 -16.77 -18.66 -2.56
C VAL A 72 -15.60 -19.39 -3.20
N ASN A 73 -15.87 -20.57 -3.76
CA ASN A 73 -15.01 -21.28 -4.69
C ASN A 73 -15.73 -21.42 -6.04
N GLY A 74 -15.27 -20.69 -7.06
CA GLY A 74 -16.03 -20.53 -8.30
C GLY A 74 -17.27 -19.67 -8.03
N THR A 75 -18.45 -20.30 -7.98
CA THR A 75 -19.71 -19.64 -7.60
C THR A 75 -20.38 -20.28 -6.39
N GLU A 76 -19.72 -21.28 -5.78
CA GLU A 76 -20.24 -21.99 -4.62
C GLU A 76 -19.80 -21.28 -3.34
N LEU A 77 -20.74 -20.93 -2.46
CA LEU A 77 -20.44 -20.40 -1.13
C LEU A 77 -19.85 -21.52 -0.26
N THR A 78 -18.57 -21.39 0.09
CA THR A 78 -17.88 -22.36 0.95
C THR A 78 -17.82 -21.91 2.40
N GLY A 79 -17.95 -20.61 2.64
CA GLY A 79 -17.58 -19.99 3.91
C GLY A 79 -16.05 -19.91 4.08
N GLY A 80 -15.63 -19.02 4.98
CA GLY A 80 -14.24 -18.84 5.40
C GLY A 80 -13.99 -19.27 6.84
N LEU A 81 -13.03 -18.64 7.51
CA LEU A 81 -12.71 -18.93 8.91
C LEU A 81 -13.78 -18.36 9.85
N ALA A 82 -14.47 -19.25 10.57
CA ALA A 82 -15.57 -18.85 11.45
C ALA A 82 -15.16 -17.77 12.46
N GLY A 83 -15.89 -16.65 12.45
CA GLY A 83 -15.66 -15.52 13.32
C GLY A 83 -14.45 -14.63 12.95
N ALA A 84 -13.74 -14.91 11.86
CA ALA A 84 -12.71 -14.00 11.35
C ALA A 84 -13.36 -12.77 10.71
N THR A 85 -12.70 -11.63 10.77
CA THR A 85 -13.09 -10.41 10.04
C THR A 85 -11.86 -9.74 9.46
N GLY A 86 -12.04 -9.00 8.36
CA GLY A 86 -10.98 -8.19 7.78
C GLY A 86 -11.48 -6.79 7.42
N GLN A 87 -10.68 -5.78 7.75
CA GLN A 87 -10.87 -4.42 7.30
C GLN A 87 -9.80 -4.09 6.27
N PHE A 88 -10.22 -3.73 5.06
CA PHE A 88 -9.35 -3.39 3.95
C PHE A 88 -9.61 -1.95 3.55
N ASN A 89 -8.64 -1.08 3.84
CA ASN A 89 -8.73 0.33 3.52
C ASN A 89 -7.73 0.63 2.41
N TYR A 90 -8.21 1.10 1.27
CA TYR A 90 -7.40 1.41 0.10
C TYR A 90 -7.49 2.89 -0.26
N GLY A 91 -6.35 3.47 -0.63
CA GLY A 91 -6.26 4.75 -1.32
C GLY A 91 -5.60 4.54 -2.67
N ILE A 92 -6.30 4.90 -3.76
CA ILE A 92 -5.81 4.72 -5.12
C ILE A 92 -5.29 6.04 -5.66
N ASN A 93 -4.18 6.01 -6.40
CA ASN A 93 -3.72 7.11 -7.23
C ASN A 93 -3.53 6.59 -8.65
N VAL A 94 -4.48 6.92 -9.54
CA VAL A 94 -4.49 6.44 -10.93
C VAL A 94 -3.34 7.00 -11.76
N ASP A 95 -2.94 8.25 -11.54
CA ASP A 95 -1.87 8.89 -12.30
C ASP A 95 -0.51 8.22 -12.02
N ALA A 96 -0.31 7.77 -10.79
CA ALA A 96 0.88 7.05 -10.36
C ALA A 96 0.79 5.53 -10.57
N ASN A 97 -0.35 4.99 -11.01
CA ASN A 97 -0.69 3.57 -10.97
C ASN A 97 -0.35 2.93 -9.61
N MET A 98 -0.83 3.55 -8.53
CA MET A 98 -0.47 3.23 -7.15
C MET A 98 -1.70 2.93 -6.31
N ILE A 99 -1.54 2.02 -5.36
CA ILE A 99 -2.51 1.72 -4.32
C ILE A 99 -1.81 1.69 -2.96
N CYS A 100 -2.24 2.53 -2.05
CA CYS A 100 -1.89 2.47 -0.64
C CYS A 100 -2.96 1.68 0.11
N TYR A 101 -2.54 0.93 1.12
CA TYR A 101 -3.41 0.01 1.84
C TYR A 101 -3.13 0.06 3.36
N ASN A 102 -4.17 -0.20 4.13
CA ASN A 102 -4.11 -0.58 5.53
C ASN A 102 -5.11 -1.72 5.73
N ILE A 103 -4.59 -2.92 5.94
CA ILE A 103 -5.33 -4.17 6.02
C ILE A 103 -5.19 -4.72 7.43
N SER A 104 -6.30 -4.92 8.11
CA SER A 104 -6.35 -5.48 9.46
C SER A 104 -7.22 -6.73 9.47
N LEU A 105 -6.75 -7.78 10.12
CA LEU A 105 -7.50 -9.02 10.34
C LEU A 105 -7.72 -9.23 11.82
N ASN A 106 -8.91 -9.69 12.19
CA ASN A 106 -9.22 -10.12 13.55
C ASN A 106 -9.69 -11.57 13.54
N ASN A 107 -9.31 -12.31 14.58
CA ASN A 107 -9.59 -13.73 14.74
C ASN A 107 -9.10 -14.57 13.53
N PHE A 108 -7.96 -14.18 12.94
CA PHE A 108 -7.28 -14.97 11.91
C PHE A 108 -6.66 -16.23 12.54
N GLN A 109 -6.71 -17.35 11.82
CA GLN A 109 -6.20 -18.63 12.30
C GLN A 109 -5.40 -19.33 11.20
N GLY A 110 -4.47 -20.19 11.61
CA GLY A 110 -3.59 -20.91 10.70
C GLY A 110 -2.47 -20.05 10.13
N GLU A 111 -1.93 -20.51 9.01
CA GLU A 111 -0.83 -19.85 8.29
C GLU A 111 -1.34 -19.24 6.99
N PHE A 112 -0.67 -18.20 6.49
CA PHE A 112 -0.96 -17.71 5.16
C PHE A 112 -0.59 -18.75 4.11
N ASP A 113 -1.53 -19.08 3.23
CA ASP A 113 -1.32 -20.07 2.17
C ASP A 113 -2.12 -19.68 0.94
N SER A 114 -1.49 -19.72 -0.23
CA SER A 114 -2.10 -19.33 -1.51
C SER A 114 -1.30 -19.86 -2.70
N PRO A 115 -1.96 -20.13 -3.84
CA PRO A 115 -1.25 -20.34 -5.11
C PRO A 115 -0.46 -19.09 -5.60
N ALA A 116 -0.80 -17.90 -5.11
CA ALA A 116 -0.10 -16.66 -5.42
C ALA A 116 1.14 -16.45 -4.53
N THR A 117 1.93 -15.43 -4.86
CA THR A 117 3.15 -15.05 -4.11
C THR A 117 2.88 -14.66 -2.65
N THR A 118 1.72 -14.11 -2.36
CA THR A 118 1.20 -13.87 -1.01
C THR A 118 -0.23 -14.38 -0.93
N ALA A 119 -0.86 -14.30 0.25
CA ALA A 119 -2.21 -14.77 0.50
C ALA A 119 -3.23 -13.64 0.65
N THR A 120 -2.88 -12.39 0.32
CA THR A 120 -3.73 -11.21 0.49
C THR A 120 -3.88 -10.51 -0.85
N HIS A 121 -5.10 -10.36 -1.36
CA HIS A 121 -5.29 -9.96 -2.76
C HIS A 121 -6.41 -8.94 -2.99
N ILE A 122 -6.36 -8.32 -4.17
CA ILE A 122 -7.54 -7.87 -4.90
C ILE A 122 -7.72 -8.77 -6.12
N HIS A 123 -8.92 -9.29 -6.31
CA HIS A 123 -9.34 -10.06 -7.47
C HIS A 123 -10.27 -9.23 -8.37
N GLU A 124 -10.15 -9.44 -9.69
CA GLU A 124 -11.16 -8.98 -10.65
C GLU A 124 -12.27 -10.04 -10.71
N ALA A 125 -13.31 -9.84 -9.89
CA ALA A 125 -14.42 -10.76 -9.76
C ALA A 125 -15.70 -10.03 -9.31
N ALA A 126 -16.81 -10.33 -9.97
CA ALA A 126 -18.13 -9.91 -9.53
C ALA A 126 -18.52 -10.54 -8.19
N ARG A 127 -19.48 -9.92 -7.50
CA ARG A 127 -20.03 -10.44 -6.25
C ARG A 127 -20.54 -11.87 -6.41
N GLY A 128 -20.10 -12.76 -5.52
CA GLY A 128 -20.48 -14.18 -5.53
C GLY A 128 -19.75 -15.05 -6.56
N ALA A 129 -18.75 -14.51 -7.27
CA ALA A 129 -17.92 -15.26 -8.20
C ALA A 129 -16.43 -15.15 -7.83
N SER A 130 -15.63 -16.16 -8.18
CA SER A 130 -14.17 -16.11 -8.17
C SER A 130 -13.64 -15.51 -9.48
N GLY A 131 -12.45 -14.92 -9.42
CA GLY A 131 -11.73 -14.38 -10.56
C GLY A 131 -10.23 -14.40 -10.30
N PRO A 132 -9.39 -14.00 -11.27
CA PRO A 132 -7.95 -13.98 -11.08
C PRO A 132 -7.52 -12.85 -10.11
N PRO A 133 -6.47 -13.07 -9.29
CA PRO A 133 -5.88 -11.99 -8.51
C PRO A 133 -5.22 -10.99 -9.47
N ARG A 134 -5.34 -9.70 -9.16
CA ARG A 134 -4.72 -8.61 -9.92
C ARG A 134 -3.64 -7.89 -9.15
N ILE A 135 -3.78 -7.83 -7.82
CA ILE A 135 -2.79 -7.24 -6.92
C ILE A 135 -2.56 -8.20 -5.76
N ALA A 136 -1.30 -8.52 -5.48
CA ALA A 136 -0.88 -9.27 -4.30
C ALA A 136 -0.21 -8.34 -3.29
N PHE A 137 -0.72 -8.33 -2.06
CA PHE A 137 -0.22 -7.50 -0.97
C PHE A 137 0.67 -8.31 -0.02
N PRO A 138 1.65 -7.68 0.65
CA PRO A 138 2.31 -8.29 1.80
C PRO A 138 1.29 -8.77 2.83
N ASN A 139 1.45 -10.01 3.26
CA ASN A 139 0.56 -10.63 4.24
C ASN A 139 0.60 -9.88 5.59
N PRO A 140 -0.54 -9.62 6.23
CA PRO A 140 -0.58 -9.01 7.56
C PRO A 140 0.25 -9.74 8.62
N GLU A 141 1.04 -9.00 9.40
CA GLU A 141 1.85 -9.55 10.49
C GLU A 141 1.12 -9.46 11.84
N PRO A 142 1.39 -10.36 12.80
CA PRO A 142 0.84 -10.29 14.15
C PRO A 142 1.05 -8.93 14.83
N VAL A 143 -0.02 -8.36 15.39
CA VAL A 143 0.02 -7.11 16.15
C VAL A 143 0.29 -7.43 17.62
N ASP A 144 1.29 -6.78 18.22
CA ASP A 144 1.68 -6.99 19.63
C ASP A 144 1.92 -8.47 20.02
N GLY A 145 2.28 -9.30 19.04
CA GLY A 145 2.47 -10.74 19.21
C GLY A 145 1.20 -11.58 19.25
N ASP A 146 0.01 -10.98 19.15
CA ASP A 146 -1.25 -11.70 19.01
C ASP A 146 -1.39 -12.26 17.58
N GLN A 147 -1.40 -13.59 17.46
CA GLN A 147 -1.52 -14.26 16.16
C GLN A 147 -2.90 -14.08 15.52
N ALA A 148 -3.92 -13.80 16.33
CA ALA A 148 -5.30 -13.63 15.89
C ALA A 148 -5.57 -12.23 15.32
N VAL A 149 -4.78 -11.23 15.70
CA VAL A 149 -4.89 -9.86 15.20
C VAL A 149 -3.68 -9.55 14.33
N ARG A 150 -3.92 -9.27 13.04
CA ARG A 150 -2.83 -9.04 12.08
C ARG A 150 -3.00 -7.71 11.35
N ASN A 151 -1.91 -7.04 11.01
CA ASN A 151 -1.95 -5.79 10.24
C ASN A 151 -0.86 -5.76 9.15
N SER A 152 -1.22 -5.18 8.00
CA SER A 152 -0.31 -4.84 6.90
C SER A 152 -0.64 -3.43 6.42
N ALA A 153 0.36 -2.57 6.29
CA ALA A 153 0.16 -1.23 5.74
C ALA A 153 1.33 -0.81 4.85
N GLY A 154 1.02 -0.11 3.75
CA GLY A 154 2.03 0.34 2.80
C GLY A 154 1.43 0.85 1.50
N CYS A 155 2.25 1.00 0.48
CA CYS A 155 1.81 1.33 -0.87
C CYS A 155 2.52 0.45 -1.90
N LEU A 156 1.78 0.02 -2.92
CA LEU A 156 2.30 -0.70 -4.07
C LEU A 156 2.14 0.19 -5.30
N LYS A 157 3.18 0.20 -6.15
CA LYS A 157 3.15 0.87 -7.45
C LYS A 157 3.26 -0.19 -8.54
N GLY A 158 2.45 -0.06 -9.59
CA GLY A 158 2.54 -0.93 -10.75
C GLY A 158 3.90 -0.82 -11.48
N PRO A 159 4.25 -1.78 -12.35
CA PRO A 159 3.44 -2.95 -12.74
C PRO A 159 3.24 -3.94 -11.58
N PHE A 160 2.06 -4.54 -11.50
CA PHE A 160 1.72 -5.51 -10.47
C PHE A 160 2.04 -6.93 -10.93
N THR A 161 2.36 -7.78 -9.96
CA THR A 161 2.58 -9.22 -10.18
C THR A 161 1.91 -9.98 -9.06
N THR A 162 1.42 -11.17 -9.38
CA THR A 162 0.71 -12.02 -8.43
C THR A 162 1.38 -13.38 -8.25
N GLY A 163 2.16 -13.83 -9.23
CA GLY A 163 2.74 -15.17 -9.31
C GLY A 163 1.79 -16.22 -9.86
N VAL A 164 0.51 -15.88 -10.08
CA VAL A 164 -0.47 -16.79 -10.69
C VAL A 164 -0.42 -16.58 -12.20
N LEU A 165 -0.23 -17.67 -12.95
CA LEU A 165 -0.21 -17.62 -14.41
C LEU A 165 -1.57 -18.05 -14.97
N VAL A 166 -2.13 -17.22 -15.85
CA VAL A 166 -3.31 -17.51 -16.66
C VAL A 166 -2.87 -17.55 -18.12
N ASP A 167 -3.05 -18.69 -18.78
CA ASP A 167 -2.58 -18.92 -20.16
C ASP A 167 -1.09 -18.56 -20.39
N GLY A 168 -0.26 -18.74 -19.35
CA GLY A 168 1.18 -18.48 -19.38
C GLY A 168 1.61 -17.04 -19.07
N VAL A 169 0.67 -16.16 -18.69
CA VAL A 169 0.92 -14.75 -18.35
C VAL A 169 0.54 -14.48 -16.90
N ASP A 170 1.30 -13.66 -16.15
CA ASP A 170 0.95 -13.32 -14.76
C ASP A 170 -0.40 -12.59 -14.73
N SER A 171 -1.30 -12.97 -13.83
CA SER A 171 -2.61 -12.35 -13.75
C SER A 171 -2.61 -10.87 -13.32
N GLY A 172 -1.53 -10.38 -12.73
CA GLY A 172 -1.31 -8.95 -12.48
C GLY A 172 -0.71 -8.19 -13.68
N GLU A 173 -0.21 -8.90 -14.70
CA GLU A 173 0.45 -8.27 -15.84
C GLU A 173 -0.50 -7.36 -16.60
N GLY A 174 -0.06 -6.13 -16.88
CA GLY A 174 -0.86 -5.11 -17.56
C GLY A 174 -2.03 -4.57 -16.74
N PHE A 175 -2.20 -4.97 -15.48
CA PHE A 175 -3.22 -4.42 -14.61
C PHE A 175 -2.91 -2.96 -14.24
N HIS A 176 -3.93 -2.11 -14.29
CA HIS A 176 -3.87 -0.71 -13.92
C HIS A 176 -4.98 -0.40 -12.93
N VAL A 177 -4.67 0.35 -11.87
CA VAL A 177 -5.61 0.63 -10.77
C VAL A 177 -6.83 1.44 -11.20
N SER A 178 -6.78 2.13 -12.35
CA SER A 178 -7.94 2.84 -12.91
C SER A 178 -9.14 1.93 -13.16
N LYS A 179 -8.92 0.63 -13.45
CA LYS A 179 -10.01 -0.34 -13.61
C LYS A 179 -10.87 -0.48 -12.35
N ILE A 180 -10.26 -0.33 -11.17
CA ILE A 180 -10.96 -0.39 -9.88
C ILE A 180 -11.86 0.84 -9.71
N GLU A 181 -11.41 2.02 -10.15
CA GLU A 181 -12.24 3.23 -10.10
C GLU A 181 -13.36 3.22 -11.13
N GLU A 182 -13.11 2.63 -12.31
CA GLU A 182 -14.10 2.49 -13.38
C GLU A 182 -15.29 1.60 -12.99
N ASP A 183 -15.02 0.46 -12.33
CA ASP A 183 -16.06 -0.45 -11.84
C ASP A 183 -15.63 -1.18 -10.55
N PRO A 184 -15.74 -0.55 -9.37
CA PRO A 184 -15.34 -1.19 -8.11
C PRO A 184 -16.19 -2.42 -7.77
N ALA A 185 -17.41 -2.52 -8.29
CA ALA A 185 -18.26 -3.69 -8.07
C ALA A 185 -17.77 -4.94 -8.81
N ALA A 186 -16.86 -4.78 -9.78
CA ALA A 186 -16.15 -5.88 -10.45
C ALA A 186 -14.92 -6.37 -9.68
N PHE A 187 -14.62 -5.83 -8.48
CA PHE A 187 -13.45 -6.20 -7.69
C PHE A 187 -13.81 -6.61 -6.26
N MET A 188 -13.10 -7.63 -5.78
CA MET A 188 -13.18 -8.09 -4.40
C MET A 188 -11.78 -8.17 -3.78
N THR A 189 -11.73 -8.16 -2.46
CA THR A 189 -10.51 -8.45 -1.70
C THR A 189 -10.76 -9.60 -0.74
N ASP A 190 -9.69 -10.34 -0.49
CA ASP A 190 -9.68 -11.48 0.41
C ASP A 190 -8.30 -11.68 1.03
N VAL A 191 -8.29 -12.58 2.01
CA VAL A 191 -7.09 -13.19 2.57
C VAL A 191 -7.31 -14.67 2.65
N HIS A 192 -6.31 -15.48 2.30
CA HIS A 192 -6.33 -16.94 2.39
C HIS A 192 -5.58 -17.44 3.63
N SER A 193 -6.01 -18.60 4.12
CA SER A 193 -5.38 -19.33 5.22
C SER A 193 -5.22 -20.80 4.85
N SER A 194 -4.22 -21.47 5.42
CA SER A 194 -4.04 -22.93 5.33
C SER A 194 -5.24 -23.72 5.85
N LEU A 195 -6.10 -23.10 6.67
CA LEU A 195 -7.35 -23.69 7.17
C LEU A 195 -8.57 -23.34 6.29
N ALA A 196 -8.44 -22.40 5.36
CA ALA A 196 -9.49 -21.96 4.45
C ALA A 196 -8.86 -21.47 3.13
N LEU A 197 -8.42 -22.42 2.30
CA LEU A 197 -7.74 -22.13 1.03
C LEU A 197 -8.58 -21.32 0.03
N PRO A 198 -9.92 -21.46 -0.07
CA PRO A 198 -10.73 -20.55 -0.90
C PRO A 198 -10.77 -19.10 -0.38
N GLY A 199 -10.39 -18.87 0.87
CA GLY A 199 -10.40 -17.57 1.53
C GLY A 199 -10.78 -17.70 3.01
N ALA A 200 -10.03 -17.05 3.90
CA ALA A 200 -10.39 -16.86 5.30
C ALA A 200 -11.52 -15.84 5.46
N VAL A 201 -11.45 -14.73 4.71
CA VAL A 201 -12.46 -13.67 4.64
C VAL A 201 -12.50 -13.11 3.22
N ARG A 202 -13.67 -12.59 2.80
CA ARG A 202 -13.85 -11.91 1.51
C ARG A 202 -14.75 -10.67 1.67
N GLY A 203 -14.48 -9.61 0.91
CA GLY A 203 -15.34 -8.44 0.77
C GLY A 203 -15.32 -7.85 -0.64
N GLN A 204 -16.45 -7.36 -1.13
CA GLN A 204 -16.53 -6.65 -2.42
C GLN A 204 -16.16 -5.18 -2.24
N LEU A 205 -15.54 -4.54 -3.24
CA LEU A 205 -15.15 -3.12 -3.18
C LEU A 205 -16.34 -2.14 -3.31
N ALA A 206 -17.53 -2.61 -3.74
CA ALA A 206 -18.80 -1.88 -3.78
C ALA A 206 -20.03 -2.79 -3.60
#